data_AF-A0A7H4MYZ8-F1
#
_entry.id   AF-A0A7H4MYZ8-F1
#
_cell.length_a   1.000
_cell.length_b   1.000
_cell.length_c   1.000
_cell.angle_alpha   90.00
_cell.angle_beta   90.00
_cell.angle_gamma   90.00
#
_symmetry.space_group_name_H-M   'P 1'
#
loop_
_entity.id
_entity.type
_entity.pdbx_description
1 polymer ?
#
loop_
_entity_poly.entity_id
_entity_poly.type
_entity_poly.pdbx_seq_one_letter_code
_entity_poly.pdbx_strand_id
1 'polypeptide(L)'
;MVGLVGLGHIAQLVAGFLRGFGSEIIFYDKYVPGHDSYEKVDSLDELVRRADVISLHARMTPETENLINAHHFELIEGERHYRQYRTLRLN
;
A
#
# COMPACT_ATOMS: atom_id res chain seq x y z
N MET A 1 -0.68 11.43 2.48
CA MET A 1 -0.89 10.11 3.11
C MET A 1 -0.38 9.00 2.20
N VAL A 2 0.33 8.01 2.75
CA VAL A 2 0.86 6.87 1.99
C VAL A 2 0.11 5.59 2.38
N GLY A 3 -0.38 4.87 1.37
CA GLY A 3 -1.05 3.59 1.51
C GLY A 3 -0.12 2.42 1.25
N LEU A 4 0.00 1.51 2.20
CA LEU A 4 0.79 0.29 2.05
C LEU A 4 -0.11 -0.92 1.80
N VAL A 5 0.16 -1.67 0.74
CA VAL A 5 -0.47 -2.98 0.52
C VAL A 5 0.46 -4.05 1.09
N GLY A 6 0.06 -4.66 2.19
CA GLY A 6 0.85 -5.58 2.99
C GLY A 6 1.67 -4.86 4.05
N LEU A 7 1.62 -5.34 5.30
CA LEU A 7 2.35 -4.77 6.45
C LEU A 7 3.40 -5.75 7.01
N GLY A 8 4.18 -6.35 6.12
CA GLY A 8 5.34 -7.17 6.49
C GLY A 8 6.55 -6.35 6.93
N HIS A 9 7.68 -7.02 7.19
CA HIS A 9 8.90 -6.38 7.69
C HIS A 9 9.40 -5.21 6.82
N ILE A 10 9.44 -5.37 5.50
CA ILE A 10 9.86 -4.29 4.58
C ILE A 10 8.89 -3.10 4.63
N ALA A 11 7.59 -3.37 4.69
CA ALA A 11 6.57 -2.32 4.76
C ALA A 11 6.72 -1.48 6.03
N GLN A 12 7.03 -2.12 7.17
CA GLN A 12 7.25 -1.43 8.45
C GLN A 12 8.51 -0.55 8.41
N LEU A 13 9.60 -1.02 7.79
CA LEU A 13 10.80 -0.19 7.58
C LEU A 13 10.48 1.04 6.71
N VAL A 14 9.79 0.84 5.59
CA VAL A 14 9.36 1.93 4.70
C VAL A 14 8.43 2.90 5.42
N ALA A 15 7.46 2.41 6.18
CA ALA A 15 6.57 3.23 7.00
C ALA A 15 7.34 4.08 8.02
N GLY A 16 8.36 3.50 8.67
CA GLY A 16 9.25 4.21 9.59
C GLY A 16 9.99 5.36 8.91
N PHE A 17 10.59 5.12 7.74
CA PHE A 17 11.26 6.17 6.96
C PHE A 17 10.29 7.27 6.55
N LEU A 18 9.12 6.93 5.99
CA LEU A 18 8.13 7.89 5.52
C LEU A 18 7.54 8.74 6.66
N ARG A 19 7.34 8.15 7.84
CA ARG A 19 6.95 8.91 9.05
C ARG A 19 8.03 9.89 9.49
N GLY A 20 9.31 9.56 9.32
CA GLY A 20 10.41 10.49 9.54
C GLY A 20 10.33 11.75 8.67
N PHE A 21 9.68 11.66 7.51
CA PHE A 21 9.39 12.79 6.63
C PHE A 21 8.00 13.44 6.87
N GLY A 22 7.32 13.08 7.96
CA GLY A 22 6.01 13.63 8.31
C GLY A 22 4.83 13.02 7.54
N SER A 23 5.02 11.88 6.86
CA SER A 23 3.92 11.21 6.16
C SER A 23 3.00 10.46 7.12
N GLU A 24 1.70 10.61 6.92
CA GLU A 24 0.68 9.72 7.50
C GLU A 24 0.62 8.39 6.74
N ILE A 25 0.47 7.28 7.47
CA ILE A 25 0.51 5.91 6.93
C ILE A 25 -0.81 5.20 7.20
N ILE A 26 -1.42 4.69 6.13
CA ILE A 26 -2.53 3.73 6.18
C ILE A 26 -2.10 2.43 5.50
N PHE A 27 -2.69 1.30 5.87
CA PHE A 27 -2.35 0.03 5.23
C PHE A 27 -3.54 -0.90 5.04
N TYR A 28 -3.48 -1.70 3.98
CA TYR A 28 -4.35 -2.85 3.76
C TYR A 28 -3.52 -4.12 3.85
N ASP A 29 -3.92 -5.06 4.69
CA ASP A 29 -3.33 -6.40 4.75
C ASP A 29 -4.40 -7.42 5.15
N LYS A 30 -4.52 -8.50 4.36
CA LYS A 30 -5.51 -9.56 4.57
C LYS A 30 -5.24 -10.37 5.84
N TYR A 31 -3.99 -10.46 6.27
CA TYR A 31 -3.53 -11.34 7.35
C TYR A 31 -3.21 -10.59 8.63
N VAL A 32 -2.91 -9.29 8.56
CA VAL A 32 -2.64 -8.46 9.73
C VAL A 32 -3.96 -7.85 10.22
N PRO A 33 -4.41 -8.13 11.47
CA PRO A 33 -5.69 -7.64 11.97
C PRO A 33 -5.69 -6.14 12.31
N GLY A 34 -4.53 -5.57 12.67
CA GLY A 34 -4.37 -4.16 13.04
C GLY A 34 -2.91 -3.83 13.37
N HIS A 35 -2.62 -2.58 13.71
CA HIS A 35 -1.28 -2.13 14.09
C HIS A 35 -1.37 -0.91 15.02
N ASP A 36 -0.46 -0.81 16.01
CA ASP A 36 -0.52 0.25 17.02
C ASP A 36 -0.18 1.64 16.45
N SER A 37 0.62 1.68 15.39
CA SER A 37 1.20 2.91 14.84
C SER A 37 0.66 3.34 13.49
N TYR A 38 -0.10 2.48 12.80
CA TYR A 38 -0.58 2.72 11.45
C TYR A 38 -2.05 2.31 11.38
N GLU A 39 -2.87 3.11 10.72
CA GLU A 39 -4.28 2.78 10.57
C GLU A 39 -4.45 1.68 9.52
N LYS A 40 -5.23 0.66 9.88
CA LYS A 40 -5.65 -0.38 8.95
C LYS A 40 -6.93 0.04 8.25
N VAL A 41 -6.96 -0.11 6.93
CA VAL A 41 -8.19 -0.01 6.12
C VAL A 41 -8.71 -1.40 5.75
N ASP A 42 -10.03 -1.51 5.55
CA ASP A 42 -10.69 -2.81 5.39
C ASP A 42 -10.68 -3.32 3.95
N SER A 43 -10.36 -2.45 2.98
CA SER A 43 -10.33 -2.81 1.56
C SER A 43 -9.25 -2.06 0.76
N LEU A 44 -8.86 -2.64 -0.38
CA LEU A 44 -8.00 -1.98 -1.36
C LEU A 44 -8.68 -0.73 -1.96
N ASP A 45 -9.98 -0.79 -2.21
CA ASP A 45 -10.76 0.36 -2.67
C ASP A 45 -10.67 1.55 -1.69
N GLU A 46 -10.79 1.28 -0.39
CA GLU A 46 -10.63 2.30 0.63
C GLU A 46 -9.20 2.86 0.65
N LEU A 47 -8.19 1.98 0.58
CA LEU A 47 -6.79 2.37 0.50
C LEU A 47 -6.55 3.31 -0.69
N VAL A 48 -7.08 2.96 -1.86
CA VAL A 48 -6.88 3.71 -3.11
C VAL A 48 -7.57 5.07 -3.08
N ARG A 49 -8.79 5.17 -2.53
CA ARG A 49 -9.50 6.46 -2.43
C ARG A 49 -8.79 7.44 -1.49
N ARG A 50 -8.18 6.91 -0.43
CA ARG A 50 -7.57 7.67 0.65
C ARG A 50 -6.12 8.06 0.33
N ALA A 51 -5.30 7.11 -0.14
CA ALA A 51 -3.87 7.32 -0.29
C ALA A 51 -3.50 8.23 -1.47
N ASP A 52 -2.50 9.09 -1.26
CA ASP A 52 -1.90 9.88 -2.35
C ASP A 52 -0.82 9.09 -3.10
N VAL A 53 -0.15 8.18 -2.38
CA VAL A 53 0.89 7.29 -2.88
C VAL A 53 0.59 5.89 -2.38
N ILE A 54 0.62 4.89 -3.27
CA ILE A 54 0.43 3.49 -2.91
C ILE A 54 1.74 2.74 -3.12
N SER A 55 2.19 2.02 -2.09
CA SER A 55 3.37 1.16 -2.16
C SER A 55 2.99 -0.31 -1.92
N LEU A 56 3.40 -1.19 -2.82
CA LEU A 56 3.10 -2.62 -2.76
C LEU A 56 4.22 -3.38 -2.04
N HIS A 57 3.85 -4.05 -0.95
CA HIS A 57 4.73 -4.89 -0.14
C HIS A 57 4.18 -6.31 0.08
N ALA A 58 3.04 -6.64 -0.54
CA ALA A 58 2.50 -7.98 -0.58
C ALA A 58 3.40 -8.91 -1.43
N ARG A 59 3.53 -10.17 -1.00
CA ARG A 59 4.23 -11.21 -1.78
C ARG A 59 3.49 -11.44 -3.09
N MET A 60 4.23 -11.55 -4.19
CA MET A 60 3.68 -11.95 -5.49
C MET A 60 3.27 -13.42 -5.46
N THR A 61 1.97 -13.65 -5.43
CA THR A 61 1.27 -14.93 -5.50
C THR A 61 0.20 -14.85 -6.60
N PRO A 62 -0.31 -15.97 -7.14
CA PRO A 62 -1.44 -15.95 -8.08
C PRO A 62 -2.64 -15.15 -7.54
N GLU A 63 -2.89 -15.22 -6.23
CA GLU A 63 -3.96 -14.49 -5.56
C GLU A 63 -3.74 -12.97 -5.50
N THR A 64 -2.50 -12.51 -5.61
CA THR A 64 -2.12 -11.09 -5.60
C THR A 64 -1.66 -10.60 -6.98
N GLU A 65 -1.77 -11.43 -8.00
CA GLU A 65 -1.52 -11.02 -9.37
C GLU A 65 -2.63 -10.04 -9.79
N ASN A 66 -2.26 -8.87 -10.34
CA ASN A 66 -3.20 -7.79 -10.65
C ASN A 66 -4.02 -7.28 -9.45
N LEU A 67 -3.45 -7.35 -8.24
CA LEU A 67 -4.09 -6.88 -7.02
C LEU A 67 -4.55 -5.41 -7.14
N ILE A 68 -3.75 -4.57 -7.80
CA ILE A 68 -4.17 -3.26 -8.32
C ILE A 68 -4.42 -3.43 -9.82
N ASN A 69 -5.61 -3.06 -10.27
CA ASN A 69 -6.09 -3.27 -11.63
C ASN A 69 -6.84 -2.03 -12.14
N ALA A 70 -7.40 -2.10 -13.36
CA ALA A 70 -8.09 -0.99 -14.01
C ALA A 70 -9.17 -0.32 -13.12
N HIS A 71 -9.98 -1.12 -12.42
CA HIS A 71 -10.99 -0.61 -11.47
C HIS A 71 -10.37 0.30 -10.41
N HIS A 72 -9.22 -0.08 -9.86
CA HIS A 72 -8.55 0.75 -8.86
C HIS A 72 -8.01 2.06 -9.45
N PHE A 73 -7.59 2.07 -10.72
CA PHE A 73 -7.19 3.32 -11.37
C PHE A 73 -8.37 4.27 -11.59
N GLU A 74 -9.57 3.73 -11.83
CA GLU A 74 -10.81 4.52 -11.95
C GLU A 74 -11.22 5.17 -10.63
N LEU A 75 -10.84 4.59 -9.48
CA LEU A 75 -11.09 5.14 -8.15
C LEU A 75 -10.18 6.31 -7.78
N ILE A 76 -9.12 6.57 -8.56
CA ILE A 76 -8.20 7.67 -8.32
C ILE A 76 -8.81 8.95 -8.91
N GLU A 77 -9.44 9.78 -8.08
CA GLU A 77 -9.91 11.09 -8.54
C GLU A 77 -8.76 12.10 -8.61
N GLY A 78 -8.66 12.85 -9.71
CA GLY A 78 -7.76 14.01 -9.89
C GLY A 78 -6.31 13.69 -10.31
N GLU A 79 -5.41 14.68 -10.21
CA GLU A 79 -3.96 14.54 -10.50
C GLU A 79 -3.21 13.76 -9.41
N ARG A 80 -3.66 12.56 -9.05
CA ARG A 80 -2.98 11.69 -8.09
C ARG A 80 -1.99 10.76 -8.79
N HIS A 81 -0.76 10.69 -8.28
CA HIS A 81 0.36 10.04 -8.95
C HIS A 81 0.58 8.62 -8.40
N TYR A 82 0.06 7.60 -9.08
CA TYR A 82 0.35 6.20 -8.74
C TYR A 82 1.72 5.77 -9.28
N ARG A 83 2.57 5.20 -8.41
CA ARG A 83 3.85 4.59 -8.80
C ARG A 83 4.02 3.22 -8.18
N GLN A 84 3.93 2.17 -9.01
CA GLN A 84 4.21 0.81 -8.59
C GLN A 84 5.71 0.54 -8.60
N TYR A 85 6.33 0.42 -7.43
CA TYR A 85 7.72 -0.02 -7.31
C TYR A 85 7.76 -1.55 -7.22
N ARG A 86 8.10 -2.21 -8.34
CA ARG A 86 8.31 -3.67 -8.39
C ARG A 86 9.67 -4.00 -7.77
N THR A 87 9.69 -4.75 -6.69
CA THR A 87 10.93 -5.36 -6.19
C THR A 87 11.43 -6.34 -7.26
N LEU A 88 12.55 -5.99 -7.91
CA LEU A 88 13.30 -6.90 -8.77
C LEU A 88 13.67 -8.13 -7.92
N ARG A 89 13.27 -9.32 -8.35
CA ARG A 89 13.94 -10.53 -7.88
C ARG A 89 15.38 -10.43 -8.39
N LEU A 90 16.32 -10.25 -7.47
CA LEU A 90 17.70 -10.66 -7.71
C LEU A 90 17.66 -12.18 -7.79
N ASN A 91 17.76 -12.70 -9.01
CA ASN A 91 18.20 -14.07 -9.25
C ASN A 91 19.72 -14.06 -9.25
#